data_AF-A0A1C5XIP2-F1
#
_entry.id   AF-A0A1C5XIP2-F1
#
_cell.length_a   1.000
_cell.length_b   1.000
_cell.length_c   1.000
_cell.angle_alpha   90.00
_cell.angle_beta   90.00
_cell.angle_gamma   90.00
#
_symmetry.space_group_name_H-M   'P 1'
#
loop_
_entity.id
_entity.type
_entity.pdbx_description
1 polymer ?
#
loop_
_entity_poly.entity_id
_entity_poly.type
_entity_poly.pdbx_seq_one_letter_code
_entity_poly.pdbx_strand_id
1 'polypeptide(L)'
;MSEFVVNTDMFGQYVKIPTGYNKELHIYKVVSHFQSNVYCDVPIVASSIPVPHEKPFTGLDSLEHVLNVIHCGIDESKVIRVALKDCEIMKNRNQTNADRIRNMTDEELAKFLLNAVKSEGNSLFDCKDYQYTKECQSSICKNCKCYLKWLKSPAESG
;
A
#
# COMPACT_ATOMS: atom_id res chain seq x y z
N MET A 1 -8.52 -17.79 -20.47
CA MET A 1 -9.51 -16.80 -20.00
C MET A 1 -8.74 -15.87 -19.09
N SER A 2 -8.68 -14.57 -19.39
CA SER A 2 -8.04 -13.61 -18.48
C SER A 2 -8.88 -13.51 -17.21
N GLU A 3 -8.23 -13.60 -16.05
CA GLU A 3 -8.92 -13.55 -14.76
C GLU A 3 -9.23 -12.09 -14.40
N PHE A 4 -10.45 -11.85 -13.91
CA PHE A 4 -10.87 -10.54 -13.45
C PHE A 4 -10.13 -10.19 -12.15
N VAL A 5 -9.42 -9.07 -12.14
CA VAL A 5 -8.59 -8.67 -11.00
C VAL A 5 -9.46 -7.98 -9.94
N VAL A 6 -9.50 -8.56 -8.73
CA VAL A 6 -10.19 -8.00 -7.56
C VAL A 6 -9.26 -8.00 -6.36
N ASN A 7 -9.27 -6.90 -5.60
CA ASN A 7 -8.60 -6.77 -4.31
C ASN A 7 -7.10 -7.08 -4.37
N THR A 8 -6.37 -6.41 -5.26
CA THR A 8 -4.91 -6.36 -5.07
C THR A 8 -4.57 -5.54 -3.82
N ASP A 9 -3.35 -5.72 -3.30
CA ASP A 9 -2.85 -5.15 -2.04
C ASP A 9 -2.63 -3.63 -2.10
N MET A 10 -3.72 -2.87 -2.24
CA MET A 10 -3.74 -1.40 -2.14
C MET A 10 -4.66 -0.91 -1.02
N PHE A 11 -5.27 -1.83 -0.26
CA PHE A 11 -6.15 -1.49 0.84
C PHE A 11 -5.42 -0.65 1.90
N GLY A 12 -6.02 0.47 2.31
CA GLY A 12 -5.47 1.33 3.34
C GLY A 12 -4.33 2.24 2.88
N GLN A 13 -3.87 2.13 1.64
CA GLN A 13 -2.94 3.11 1.07
C GLN A 13 -3.63 4.47 0.88
N TYR A 14 -2.82 5.52 0.82
CA TYR A 14 -3.30 6.87 0.56
C TYR A 14 -2.90 7.30 -0.85
N VAL A 15 -3.80 7.99 -1.53
CA VAL A 15 -3.59 8.55 -2.87
C VAL A 15 -3.96 10.03 -2.84
N LYS A 16 -3.33 10.82 -3.70
CA LYS A 16 -3.79 12.18 -3.98
C LYS A 16 -4.56 12.22 -5.28
N ILE A 17 -5.67 12.94 -5.28
CA ILE A 17 -6.53 13.11 -6.45
C ILE A 17 -6.87 14.59 -6.59
N PRO A 18 -6.72 15.17 -7.80
CA PRO A 18 -7.22 16.51 -8.11
C PRO A 18 -8.71 16.62 -7.79
N THR A 19 -9.07 17.62 -6.97
CA THR A 19 -10.44 17.82 -6.49
C THR A 19 -10.82 19.29 -6.65
N GLY A 20 -12.08 19.57 -6.92
CA GLY A 20 -12.62 20.90 -7.11
C GLY A 20 -12.23 21.57 -8.43
N TYR A 21 -12.75 22.77 -8.64
CA TYR A 21 -12.45 23.58 -9.84
C TYR A 21 -11.02 24.14 -9.83
N ASN A 22 -10.44 24.31 -8.64
CA ASN A 22 -9.04 24.69 -8.42
C ASN A 22 -8.05 23.54 -8.71
N LYS A 23 -8.53 22.29 -8.85
CA LYS A 23 -7.71 21.09 -9.09
C LYS A 23 -6.67 20.85 -7.99
N GLU A 24 -6.99 21.23 -6.76
CA GLU A 24 -6.10 20.98 -5.63
C GLU A 24 -6.01 19.48 -5.33
N LEU A 25 -4.81 19.03 -4.99
CA LEU A 25 -4.55 17.63 -4.67
C LEU A 25 -5.04 17.34 -3.25
N HIS A 26 -6.14 16.60 -3.15
CA HIS A 26 -6.69 16.16 -1.87
C HIS A 26 -6.28 14.71 -1.58
N ILE A 27 -6.23 14.36 -0.29
CA ILE A 27 -5.84 13.02 0.16
C ILE A 27 -7.08 12.12 0.27
N TYR A 28 -6.97 10.92 -0.28
CA TYR A 28 -7.99 9.89 -0.22
C TYR A 28 -7.38 8.57 0.28
N LYS A 29 -8.17 7.81 1.03
CA LYS A 29 -7.82 6.46 1.49
C LYS A 29 -8.40 5.42 0.56
N VAL A 30 -7.60 4.47 0.11
CA VAL A 30 -8.02 3.38 -0.76
C VAL A 30 -8.72 2.29 0.06
N VAL A 31 -9.88 1.85 -0.43
CA VAL A 31 -10.73 0.79 0.17
C VAL A 31 -10.67 -0.50 -0.66
N SER A 32 -10.56 -0.41 -1.98
CA SER A 32 -10.40 -1.59 -2.82
C SER A 32 -9.83 -1.20 -4.18
N HIS A 33 -9.11 -2.12 -4.81
CA HIS A 33 -8.63 -2.01 -6.18
C HIS A 33 -9.17 -3.17 -7.01
N PHE A 34 -9.79 -2.88 -8.16
CA PHE A 34 -10.36 -3.87 -9.08
C PHE A 34 -10.49 -3.29 -10.48
N GLN A 35 -10.89 -4.11 -11.46
CA GLN A 35 -11.10 -3.65 -12.83
C GLN A 35 -12.55 -3.22 -13.07
N SER A 36 -12.77 -2.06 -13.70
CA SER A 36 -14.09 -1.56 -14.08
C SER A 36 -14.01 -0.59 -15.25
N ASN A 37 -15.08 -0.51 -16.03
CA ASN A 37 -15.28 0.52 -17.04
C ASN A 37 -16.12 1.70 -16.53
N VAL A 38 -16.59 1.66 -15.29
CA VAL A 38 -17.40 2.75 -14.71
C VAL A 38 -16.60 3.39 -13.59
N TYR A 39 -16.26 4.67 -13.71
CA TYR A 39 -15.57 5.45 -12.67
C TYR A 39 -15.88 6.95 -12.81
N CYS A 40 -15.49 7.76 -11.82
CA CYS A 40 -15.63 9.21 -11.85
C CYS A 40 -14.45 9.84 -12.60
N ASP A 41 -14.73 10.82 -13.44
CA ASP A 41 -13.69 11.66 -14.04
C ASP A 41 -13.02 12.56 -13.00
N VAL A 42 -11.73 12.80 -13.21
CA VAL A 42 -10.90 13.70 -12.39
C VAL A 42 -10.75 15.03 -13.13
N PRO A 43 -10.89 16.20 -12.47
CA PRO A 43 -10.99 16.41 -11.02
C PRO A 43 -12.36 16.07 -10.42
N ILE A 44 -12.36 15.51 -9.21
CA ILE A 44 -13.59 15.18 -8.47
C ILE A 44 -14.26 16.47 -8.00
N VAL A 45 -15.56 16.64 -8.27
CA VAL A 45 -16.38 17.77 -7.80
C VAL A 45 -17.55 17.27 -6.94
N ALA A 46 -18.22 18.17 -6.22
CA ALA A 46 -19.24 17.85 -5.21
C ALA A 46 -20.46 17.03 -5.73
N SER A 47 -20.59 16.87 -7.04
CA SER A 47 -21.64 16.05 -7.68
C SER A 47 -21.10 15.12 -8.76
N SER A 48 -19.81 14.76 -8.70
CA SER A 48 -19.23 13.77 -9.60
C SER A 48 -19.92 12.41 -9.38
N ILE A 49 -20.48 11.86 -10.46
CA ILE A 49 -21.08 10.53 -10.49
C ILE A 49 -20.20 9.61 -11.35
N PRO A 50 -20.11 8.31 -11.02
CA PRO A 50 -19.42 7.36 -11.88
C PRO A 50 -20.12 7.28 -13.24
N VAL A 51 -19.36 7.46 -14.31
CA VAL A 51 -19.85 7.36 -15.70
C VAL A 51 -19.24 6.13 -16.37
N PRO A 52 -19.93 5.49 -17.32
CA PRO A 52 -19.35 4.44 -18.15
C PRO A 52 -18.36 5.03 -19.15
N HIS A 53 -17.14 4.51 -19.16
CA HIS A 53 -16.10 4.81 -20.15
C HIS A 53 -16.07 3.70 -21.19
N GLU A 54 -16.56 4.01 -22.39
CA GLU A 54 -16.54 3.06 -23.50
C GLU A 54 -15.14 2.99 -24.11
N LYS A 55 -14.51 1.82 -24.03
CA LYS A 55 -13.39 1.44 -24.89
C LYS A 55 -13.90 0.47 -25.96
N PRO A 56 -13.36 0.49 -27.20
CA PRO A 56 -13.75 -0.46 -28.23
C PRO A 56 -13.59 -1.89 -27.69
N PHE A 57 -14.65 -2.69 -27.81
CA PHE A 57 -14.75 -4.02 -27.20
C PHE A 57 -13.83 -5.01 -27.93
N THR A 58 -12.57 -5.08 -27.51
CA THR A 58 -11.58 -6.06 -28.00
C THR A 58 -11.42 -7.24 -27.03
N GLY A 59 -12.22 -7.32 -25.95
CA GLY A 59 -12.17 -8.37 -24.93
C GLY A 59 -12.09 -7.80 -23.49
N LEU A 60 -11.52 -8.57 -22.56
CA LEU A 60 -11.32 -8.17 -21.15
C LEU A 60 -10.38 -6.95 -21.00
N ASP A 61 -9.59 -6.64 -22.03
CA ASP A 61 -8.71 -5.46 -22.12
C ASP A 61 -9.47 -4.12 -22.20
N SER A 62 -10.81 -4.17 -22.27
CA SER A 62 -11.67 -2.97 -22.23
C SER A 62 -11.83 -2.38 -20.82
N LEU A 63 -11.46 -3.13 -19.77
CA LEU A 63 -11.59 -2.68 -18.39
C LEU A 63 -10.36 -1.87 -17.93
N GLU A 64 -10.59 -0.85 -17.10
CA GLU A 64 -9.53 -0.04 -16.50
C GLU A 64 -9.32 -0.44 -15.04
N HIS A 65 -8.10 -0.30 -14.53
CA HIS A 65 -7.83 -0.41 -13.10
C HIS A 65 -8.44 0.76 -12.35
N VAL A 66 -9.34 0.48 -11.40
CA VAL A 66 -10.07 1.49 -10.61
C VAL A 66 -9.89 1.27 -9.11
N LEU A 67 -9.90 2.38 -8.39
CA LEU A 67 -9.85 2.43 -6.93
C LEU A 67 -11.19 2.91 -6.37
N ASN A 68 -11.71 2.21 -5.37
CA ASN A 68 -12.70 2.78 -4.46
C ASN A 68 -11.95 3.54 -3.37
N VAL A 69 -12.24 4.83 -3.22
CA VAL A 69 -11.53 5.73 -2.31
C VAL A 69 -12.50 6.52 -1.44
N ILE A 70 -12.03 6.90 -0.24
CA ILE A 70 -12.78 7.73 0.72
C ILE A 70 -12.02 9.03 0.91
N HIS A 71 -12.74 10.16 0.93
CA HIS A 71 -12.15 11.49 1.04
C HIS A 71 -11.77 11.81 2.49
N CYS A 72 -10.47 11.81 2.78
CA CYS A 72 -9.97 12.01 4.14
C CYS A 72 -10.21 13.45 4.62
N GLY A 73 -10.84 13.60 5.80
CA GLY A 73 -11.01 14.91 6.45
C GLY A 73 -12.04 15.86 5.82
N ILE A 74 -12.79 15.43 4.80
CA ILE A 74 -13.88 16.22 4.20
C ILE A 74 -15.19 15.45 4.21
N ASP A 75 -15.32 14.36 3.43
CA ASP A 75 -16.54 13.52 3.40
C ASP A 75 -16.14 12.04 3.40
N GLU A 76 -16.10 11.47 4.60
CA GLU A 76 -15.74 10.07 4.82
C GLU A 76 -16.93 9.11 4.66
N SER A 77 -18.14 9.64 4.43
CA SER A 77 -19.37 8.84 4.31
C SER A 77 -19.56 8.24 2.92
N LYS A 78 -18.82 8.73 1.92
CA LYS A 78 -18.96 8.33 0.52
C LYS A 78 -17.72 7.62 0.00
N VAL A 79 -17.98 6.56 -0.75
CA VAL A 79 -16.97 5.86 -1.53
C VAL A 79 -17.04 6.34 -2.97
N ILE A 80 -15.94 6.93 -3.46
CA ILE A 80 -15.81 7.43 -4.81
C ILE A 80 -14.97 6.43 -5.61
N ARG A 81 -15.36 6.15 -6.84
CA ARG A 81 -14.60 5.26 -7.72
C ARG A 81 -13.82 6.08 -8.74
N VAL A 82 -12.52 5.89 -8.81
CA VAL A 82 -11.62 6.67 -9.68
C VAL A 82 -10.69 5.73 -10.44
N ALA A 83 -10.20 6.13 -11.62
CA ALA A 83 -9.20 5.34 -12.31
C ALA A 83 -7.83 5.47 -11.64
N LEU A 84 -7.09 4.37 -11.57
CA LEU A 84 -5.76 4.30 -10.95
C LEU A 84 -4.76 5.26 -11.63
N LYS A 85 -4.88 5.42 -12.96
CA LYS A 85 -4.02 6.31 -13.76
C LYS A 85 -4.12 7.80 -13.38
N ASP A 86 -5.24 8.19 -12.77
CA ASP A 86 -5.51 9.58 -12.38
C ASP A 86 -5.15 9.85 -10.90
N CYS A 87 -4.54 8.87 -10.21
CA CYS A 87 -4.18 8.94 -8.80
C CYS A 87 -2.66 9.04 -8.61
N GLU A 88 -2.21 9.93 -7.74
CA GLU A 88 -0.81 9.95 -7.27
C GLU A 88 -0.70 9.11 -5.99
N ILE A 89 -0.08 7.93 -6.09
CA ILE A 89 0.12 7.05 -4.93
C ILE A 89 1.08 7.73 -3.94
N MET A 90 0.60 7.96 -2.71
CA MET A 90 1.44 8.51 -1.66
C MET A 90 2.34 7.41 -1.09
N LYS A 91 3.63 7.46 -1.44
CA LYS A 91 4.64 6.71 -0.70
C LYS A 91 4.66 7.23 0.73
N ASN A 92 4.21 6.42 1.67
CA ASN A 92 4.13 6.80 3.07
C ASN A 92 5.55 6.95 3.63
N ARG A 93 6.03 8.19 3.76
CA ARG A 93 7.39 8.51 4.24
C ARG A 93 7.62 8.12 5.71
N ASN A 94 6.55 7.76 6.43
CA ASN A 94 6.58 7.33 7.83
C ASN A 94 6.26 5.84 7.99
N GLN A 95 6.26 5.04 6.91
CA GLN A 95 6.13 3.59 7.04
C GLN A 95 7.23 3.07 7.95
N THR A 96 6.84 2.26 8.93
CA THR A 96 7.80 1.52 9.73
C THR A 96 8.23 0.24 9.00
N ASN A 97 9.31 -0.41 9.42
CA ASN A 97 9.66 -1.73 8.88
C ASN A 97 8.53 -2.75 9.07
N ALA A 98 7.72 -2.63 10.13
CA ALA A 98 6.53 -3.46 10.31
C ALA A 98 5.45 -3.18 9.24
N ASP A 99 5.20 -1.91 8.94
CA ASP A 99 4.26 -1.54 7.88
C ASP A 99 4.76 -1.98 6.51
N ARG A 100 6.08 -1.91 6.27
CA ARG A 100 6.69 -2.44 5.05
C ARG A 100 6.38 -3.93 4.88
N ILE A 101 6.61 -4.74 5.92
CA ILE A 101 6.36 -6.20 5.89
C ILE A 101 4.87 -6.50 5.67
N ARG A 102 3.97 -5.75 6.30
CA ARG A 102 2.51 -5.96 6.14
C ARG A 102 1.99 -5.66 4.73
N ASN A 103 2.71 -4.84 3.96
CA ASN A 103 2.33 -4.42 2.61
C ASN A 103 3.22 -5.08 1.53
N MET A 104 4.01 -6.11 1.86
CA MET A 104 4.80 -6.87 0.88
C MET A 104 3.92 -7.91 0.18
N THR A 105 4.14 -8.14 -1.11
CA THR A 105 3.57 -9.33 -1.78
C THR A 105 4.20 -10.61 -1.25
N ASP A 106 3.56 -11.76 -1.51
CA ASP A 106 4.10 -13.06 -1.13
C ASP A 106 5.50 -13.30 -1.73
N GLU A 107 5.74 -12.87 -2.98
CA GLU A 107 7.04 -12.97 -3.65
C GLU A 107 8.09 -12.05 -3.04
N GLU A 108 7.70 -10.83 -2.66
CA GLU A 108 8.58 -9.88 -1.99
C GLU A 108 8.94 -10.35 -0.58
N LEU A 109 7.96 -10.88 0.15
CA LEU A 109 8.15 -11.46 1.47
C LEU A 109 9.06 -12.69 1.41
N ALA A 110 8.88 -13.57 0.43
CA ALA A 110 9.75 -14.73 0.23
C ALA A 110 11.22 -14.32 0.01
N LYS A 111 11.47 -13.31 -0.85
CA LYS A 111 12.81 -12.74 -1.05
C LYS A 111 13.37 -12.11 0.21
N PHE A 112 12.55 -11.36 0.94
CA PHE A 112 12.93 -10.75 2.21
C PHE A 112 13.36 -11.81 3.24
N LEU A 113 12.60 -12.89 3.39
CA LEU A 113 12.90 -13.99 4.31
C LEU A 113 14.21 -14.70 3.93
N LEU A 114 14.47 -14.92 2.63
CA LEU A 114 15.74 -15.48 2.16
C LEU A 114 16.93 -14.60 2.54
N ASN A 115 16.82 -13.28 2.36
CA ASN A 115 17.87 -12.33 2.70
C ASN A 115 18.06 -12.20 4.22
N ALA A 116 16.96 -12.23 4.99
CA ALA A 116 17.00 -12.13 6.45
C ALA A 116 17.77 -13.29 7.11
N VAL A 117 17.81 -14.45 6.46
CA VAL A 117 18.49 -15.67 6.96
C VAL A 117 19.95 -15.77 6.49
N LYS A 118 20.32 -15.18 5.33
CA LYS A 118 21.62 -15.39 4.67
C LYS A 118 22.44 -14.10 4.49
N SER A 119 22.97 -13.53 5.56
CA SER A 119 24.25 -12.80 5.45
C SER A 119 25.33 -13.50 6.26
N GLU A 120 26.51 -13.63 5.68
CA GLU A 120 27.70 -14.33 6.20
C GLU A 120 27.90 -14.12 7.71
N GLY A 121 27.39 -15.07 8.51
CA GLY A 121 27.51 -15.07 9.98
C GLY A 121 26.61 -14.09 10.76
N ASN A 122 25.71 -13.35 10.10
CA ASN A 122 24.73 -12.47 10.75
C ASN A 122 23.37 -12.60 10.06
N SER A 123 22.33 -12.97 10.79
CA SER A 123 20.94 -12.88 10.34
C SER A 123 20.30 -11.57 10.82
N LEU A 124 19.26 -11.10 10.13
CA LEU A 124 18.41 -10.01 10.63
C LEU A 124 17.80 -10.38 11.99
N PHE A 125 17.63 -11.68 12.24
CA PHE A 125 17.12 -12.27 13.45
C PHE A 125 18.20 -12.53 14.51
N ASP A 126 19.43 -12.04 14.36
CA ASP A 126 20.42 -12.08 15.42
C ASP A 126 20.37 -10.79 16.25
N CYS A 127 20.26 -10.95 17.57
CA CYS A 127 20.31 -9.81 18.47
C CYS A 127 21.72 -9.24 18.50
N LYS A 128 21.94 -8.04 17.95
CA LYS A 128 23.26 -7.38 17.94
C LYS A 128 23.75 -6.95 19.34
N ASP A 129 22.84 -6.85 20.31
CA ASP A 129 23.12 -6.41 21.67
C ASP A 129 23.22 -7.56 22.69
N TYR A 130 23.36 -8.82 22.22
CA TYR A 130 23.42 -10.01 23.09
C TYR A 130 24.57 -9.95 24.11
N GLN A 131 25.66 -9.25 23.78
CA GLN A 131 26.80 -9.05 24.68
C GLN A 131 26.54 -7.97 25.75
N TYR A 132 25.57 -7.08 25.54
CA TYR A 132 25.33 -5.90 26.39
C TYR A 132 24.04 -6.00 27.21
N THR A 133 23.14 -6.92 26.85
CA THR A 133 21.83 -7.05 27.49
C THR A 133 21.68 -8.43 28.13
N LYS A 134 21.55 -8.47 29.47
CA LYS A 134 21.37 -9.73 30.25
C LYS A 134 20.12 -10.53 29.84
N GLU A 135 19.15 -9.88 29.19
CA GLU A 135 17.92 -10.47 28.67
C GLU A 135 18.14 -11.26 27.36
N CYS A 136 19.24 -11.02 26.66
CA CYS A 136 19.57 -11.64 25.37
C CYS A 136 20.71 -12.65 25.55
N GLN A 137 20.44 -13.77 26.22
CA GLN A 137 21.44 -14.81 26.55
C GLN A 137 21.76 -15.76 25.38
N SER A 138 21.08 -15.61 24.24
CA SER A 138 21.31 -16.36 23.02
C SER A 138 20.98 -15.49 21.80
N SER A 139 21.43 -15.91 20.61
CA SER A 139 21.10 -15.28 19.33
C SER A 139 19.59 -15.13 19.11
N ILE A 140 18.78 -16.00 19.71
CA ILE A 140 17.31 -16.00 19.62
C ILE A 140 16.71 -15.57 20.96
N CYS A 141 16.66 -14.26 21.19
CA CYS A 141 16.04 -13.71 22.39
C CYS A 141 14.52 -13.49 22.19
N LYS A 142 13.72 -14.26 22.94
CA LYS A 142 12.24 -14.21 22.89
C LYS A 142 11.63 -12.85 23.26
N ASN A 143 12.32 -12.07 24.09
CA ASN A 143 11.87 -10.76 24.58
C ASN A 143 12.78 -9.61 24.11
N CYS A 144 13.49 -9.80 23.01
CA CYS A 144 14.47 -8.84 22.52
C CYS A 144 13.79 -7.53 22.10
N LYS A 145 14.11 -6.43 22.80
CA LYS A 145 13.63 -5.09 22.45
C LYS A 145 14.24 -4.58 21.13
N CYS A 146 15.32 -5.19 20.64
CA CYS A 146 16.00 -4.76 19.41
C CYS A 146 15.14 -4.99 18.16
N TYR A 147 14.46 -6.14 18.03
CA TYR A 147 13.53 -6.36 16.90
C TYR A 147 12.32 -5.45 17.01
N LEU A 148 11.77 -5.25 18.21
CA LEU A 148 10.65 -4.34 18.40
C LEU A 148 11.02 -2.89 18.03
N LYS A 149 12.25 -2.47 18.36
CA LYS A 149 12.79 -1.17 17.98
C LYS A 149 12.98 -1.05 16.46
N TRP A 150 13.53 -2.08 15.83
CA TRP A 150 13.71 -2.12 14.36
C TRP A 150 12.37 -2.15 13.62
N LEU A 151 11.39 -2.92 14.09
CA LEU A 151 10.04 -2.96 13.53
C LEU A 151 9.34 -1.59 13.59
N LYS A 152 9.65 -0.78 14.62
CA LYS A 152 9.11 0.58 14.81
C LYS A 152 9.93 1.67 14.11
N SER A 153 11.15 1.38 13.66
CA SER A 153 11.96 2.39 12.97
C SER A 153 11.42 2.64 11.55
N PRO A 154 11.73 3.80 10.94
CA PRO A 154 11.37 4.08 9.57
C PRO A 154 11.83 2.94 8.64
N ALA A 155 11.00 2.64 7.64
CA ALA A 155 11.24 1.59 6.68
C ALA A 155 12.56 1.84 5.95
N GLU A 156 13.45 0.86 5.98
CA GLU A 156 14.69 0.94 5.22
C GLU A 156 14.36 0.97 3.72
N SER A 157 15.01 1.85 2.97
CA SER A 157 15.00 1.81 1.51
C SER A 157 15.69 0.51 1.08
N GLY A 158 14.94 -0.42 0.48
CA GLY A 158 15.50 -1.65 -0.09
C GLY A 158 16.47 -1.36 -1.23
#